data_AF-A0A3B9EDZ9-F1
#
_entry.id   AF-A0A3B9EDZ9-F1
#
_cell.length_a   1.000
_cell.length_b   1.000
_cell.length_c   1.000
_cell.angle_alpha   90.00
_cell.angle_beta   90.00
_cell.angle_gamma   90.00
#
_symmetry.space_group_name_H-M   'P 1'
#
loop_
_entity.id
_entity.type
_entity.pdbx_description
1 polymer ?
#
loop_
_entity_poly.entity_id
_entity_poly.type
_entity_poly.pdbx_seq_one_letter_code
_entity_poly.pdbx_strand_id
1 'polypeptide(L)'
;MKGIDPKAREIAKDLARRSGMTLGEWLNSMIMDEPDEDDGVATLPRRSPIPDPYDRRSRSRRLDDVYGEDGRGREGPGRHENLGRHENLGRMGASLEVIAERLEAAERRSTLAIQGIDQAVAGLVRRLETQDEAEAAKARRIDDIAEELREGHRRLRRLEQDAGTEAREGLDKLDAALTAVSTRLYEMDERQRAGVSELRDRIEAVEKAAGPGAGTNLLSQVGVRLDDAQSRTSEALKGLERSFAALDLRMRDAERRIEPDHAREASRFEKLAESLTRQVESSRTEMIRRLDAVETEGRVDRIERALAAIGDQARAAEQRSASAVEGMGREIMRIARNLNGRLETVEAGGAGPSDARVAALEQKLERDLARHAEAVDQRLSQADDQHALALERLGGEIARISDRLSERIAQSERRSAQALDDIGRRLSESTDKMHQRHERASGDLAERMRQSEERTARLLADARDSMEQRA
;
A
#
# COMPACT_ATOMS: atom_id res chain seq x y z
N MET A 1 -5.23 -21.73 37.86
CA MET A 1 -5.12 -20.99 36.59
C MET A 1 -6.21 -21.44 35.63
N LYS A 2 -7.31 -20.67 35.55
CA LYS A 2 -8.46 -20.95 34.69
C LYS A 2 -8.55 -19.75 33.72
N GLY A 3 -8.35 -19.99 32.42
CA GLY A 3 -8.38 -18.94 31.38
C GLY A 3 -7.23 -18.96 30.37
N ILE A 4 -6.17 -19.75 30.58
CA ILE A 4 -5.02 -19.82 29.67
C ILE A 4 -5.22 -20.96 28.66
N ASP A 5 -4.93 -20.69 27.39
CA ASP A 5 -4.97 -21.62 26.26
C ASP A 5 -4.32 -22.96 26.66
N PRO A 6 -5.02 -24.11 26.52
CA PRO A 6 -4.48 -25.44 26.81
C PRO A 6 -3.12 -25.71 26.15
N LYS A 7 -2.90 -25.17 24.95
CA LYS A 7 -1.67 -25.38 24.18
C LYS A 7 -0.49 -24.60 24.76
N ALA A 8 -0.72 -23.35 25.18
CA ALA A 8 0.31 -22.52 25.82
C ALA A 8 0.78 -23.12 27.16
N ARG A 9 -0.14 -23.73 27.91
CA ARG A 9 0.17 -24.42 29.17
C ARG A 9 1.05 -25.65 28.96
N GLU A 10 0.81 -26.45 27.94
CA GLU A 10 1.65 -27.63 27.64
C GLU A 10 3.05 -27.19 27.16
N ILE A 11 3.14 -26.13 26.35
CA ILE A 11 4.43 -25.58 25.91
C ILE A 11 5.26 -25.05 27.09
N ALA A 12 4.64 -24.27 27.99
CA ALA A 12 5.31 -23.77 29.19
C ALA A 12 5.78 -24.92 30.12
N LYS A 13 4.99 -25.99 30.21
CA LYS A 13 5.32 -27.18 30.98
C LYS A 13 6.48 -27.98 30.37
N ASP A 14 6.53 -28.08 29.05
CA ASP A 14 7.63 -28.73 28.33
C ASP A 14 8.93 -27.91 28.40
N LEU A 15 8.85 -26.58 28.33
CA LEU A 15 10.01 -25.71 28.50
C LEU A 15 10.55 -25.75 29.93
N ALA A 16 9.68 -25.69 30.94
CA ALA A 16 10.08 -25.85 32.34
C ALA A 16 10.76 -27.21 32.60
N ARG A 17 10.26 -28.28 31.95
CA ARG A 17 10.85 -29.62 32.08
C ARG A 17 12.22 -29.74 31.42
N ARG A 18 12.42 -29.01 30.31
CA ARG A 18 13.72 -28.94 29.61
C ARG A 18 14.74 -28.10 30.37
N SER A 19 14.31 -27.06 31.08
CA SER A 19 15.18 -26.23 31.93
C SER A 19 15.43 -26.83 33.32
N GLY A 20 14.80 -27.96 33.64
CA GLY A 20 14.98 -28.66 34.92
C GLY A 20 14.34 -27.93 36.12
N MET A 21 13.45 -26.96 35.86
CA MET A 21 12.80 -26.13 36.86
C MET A 21 11.32 -26.48 37.00
N THR A 22 10.70 -26.12 38.13
CA THR A 22 9.25 -26.26 38.26
C THR A 22 8.53 -25.24 37.39
N LEU A 23 7.30 -25.54 36.93
CA LEU A 23 6.51 -24.62 36.10
C LEU A 23 6.36 -23.23 36.74
N GLY A 24 6.24 -23.16 38.07
CA GLY A 24 6.12 -21.90 38.81
C GLY A 24 7.42 -21.08 38.79
N GLU A 25 8.57 -21.73 38.97
CA GLU A 25 9.88 -21.07 38.91
C GLU A 25 10.22 -20.61 37.50
N TRP A 26 9.91 -21.42 36.48
CA TRP A 26 10.12 -21.05 35.08
C TRP A 26 9.25 -19.86 34.67
N LEU A 27 7.99 -19.81 35.10
CA LEU A 27 7.12 -18.65 34.84
C LEU A 27 7.63 -17.38 35.53
N ASN A 28 8.16 -17.53 36.75
CA ASN A 28 8.69 -16.41 37.52
C ASN A 28 10.02 -15.89 36.94
N SER A 29 10.88 -16.78 36.42
CA SER A 29 12.06 -16.40 35.63
C SER A 29 11.64 -15.71 34.33
N MET A 30 10.68 -16.27 33.57
CA MET A 30 10.20 -15.66 32.33
C MET A 30 9.62 -14.25 32.53
N ILE A 31 8.95 -13.99 33.67
CA ILE A 31 8.40 -12.66 34.00
C ILE A 31 9.49 -11.69 34.49
N MET A 32 10.58 -12.19 35.07
CA MET A 32 11.67 -11.36 35.62
C MET A 32 12.82 -11.15 34.62
N ASP A 33 13.00 -12.08 33.68
CA ASP A 33 14.02 -12.09 32.62
C ASP A 33 13.49 -11.48 31.31
N GLU A 34 12.29 -10.88 31.29
CA GLU A 34 11.98 -9.87 30.28
C GLU A 34 12.80 -8.62 30.66
N PRO A 35 13.91 -8.30 29.96
CA PRO A 35 14.43 -6.95 30.06
C PRO A 35 13.34 -6.02 29.55
N ASP A 36 13.07 -4.95 30.30
CA ASP A 36 12.48 -3.74 29.74
C ASP A 36 13.37 -3.34 28.55
N GLU A 37 13.03 -3.75 27.33
CA GLU A 37 13.58 -3.21 26.09
C GLU A 37 12.99 -1.80 25.92
N ASP A 38 13.51 -0.89 26.74
CA ASP A 38 13.22 0.53 26.72
C ASP A 38 14.05 1.21 25.63
N ASP A 39 13.34 2.03 24.85
CA ASP A 39 13.82 3.30 24.29
C ASP A 39 15.24 3.38 23.72
N GLY A 40 15.37 2.96 22.47
CA GLY A 40 16.38 3.52 21.56
C GLY A 40 16.04 4.95 21.11
N VAL A 41 15.94 5.91 22.02
CA VAL A 41 15.85 7.34 21.68
C VAL A 41 17.20 8.02 21.91
N ALA A 42 17.82 8.45 20.82
CA ALA A 42 19.06 9.22 20.83
C ALA A 42 18.94 10.46 21.74
N THR A 43 19.76 10.51 22.80
CA THR A 43 19.85 11.67 23.69
C THR A 43 20.46 12.86 22.95
N LEU A 44 19.60 13.80 22.54
CA LEU A 44 20.01 15.12 22.08
C LEU A 44 20.71 15.90 23.21
N PRO A 45 21.62 16.84 22.90
CA PRO A 45 22.43 17.53 23.90
C PRO A 45 21.55 18.32 24.86
N ARG A 46 21.83 18.17 26.17
CA ARG A 46 21.18 18.87 27.28
C ARG A 46 21.09 20.37 26.99
N ARG A 47 19.88 20.81 26.66
CA ARG A 47 19.48 22.22 26.67
C ARG A 47 19.55 22.70 28.12
N SER A 48 20.18 23.86 28.35
CA SER A 48 20.27 24.50 29.66
C SER A 48 18.90 24.53 30.37
N PRO A 49 18.84 24.35 31.70
CA PRO A 49 17.60 24.34 32.44
C PRO A 49 16.75 25.57 32.13
N ILE A 50 15.56 25.34 31.60
CA ILE A 50 14.52 26.37 31.47
C ILE A 50 14.05 26.67 32.90
N PRO A 51 14.06 27.94 33.34
CA PRO A 51 13.61 28.29 34.69
C PRO A 51 12.16 27.88 34.92
N ASP A 52 11.91 27.25 36.05
CA ASP A 52 10.61 26.80 36.56
C ASP A 52 9.55 27.94 36.49
N PRO A 53 8.36 27.73 35.88
CA PRO A 53 7.32 28.74 35.81
C PRO A 53 6.73 29.13 37.17
N TYR A 54 6.99 28.38 38.25
CA TYR A 54 6.54 28.73 39.60
C TYR A 54 7.45 29.73 40.33
N ASP A 55 8.64 30.04 39.79
CA ASP A 55 9.59 30.98 40.42
C ASP A 55 9.38 32.47 39.99
N ARG A 56 8.31 32.75 39.22
CA ARG A 56 7.92 34.13 38.86
C ARG A 56 7.09 34.85 39.93
N ARG A 57 6.87 34.25 41.11
CA ARG A 57 6.22 34.94 42.24
C ARG A 57 7.17 35.80 43.08
N SER A 58 8.47 35.78 42.81
CA SER A 58 9.46 36.53 43.60
C SER A 58 9.94 37.84 42.97
N ARG A 59 9.34 38.29 41.85
CA ARG A 59 9.65 39.60 41.22
C ARG A 59 8.41 40.49 41.00
N SER A 60 7.35 40.30 41.78
CA SER A 60 6.27 41.28 41.92
C SER A 60 6.61 42.34 42.98
N ARG A 61 7.84 42.84 43.00
CA ARG A 61 8.18 44.12 43.64
C ARG A 61 8.59 45.07 42.53
N ARG A 62 7.99 46.26 42.54
CA ARG A 62 8.13 47.40 41.61
C ARG A 62 7.05 47.57 40.54
N LEU A 63 5.79 47.32 40.90
CA LEU A 63 4.70 48.15 40.39
C LEU A 63 3.90 48.78 41.54
N ASP A 64 4.59 49.03 42.66
CA ASP A 64 4.06 49.74 43.84
C ASP A 64 4.82 51.07 44.08
N ASP A 65 5.75 51.43 43.19
CA ASP A 65 6.58 52.65 43.30
C ASP A 65 5.94 53.87 42.57
N VAL A 66 4.68 53.78 42.12
CA VAL A 66 3.95 54.92 41.52
C VAL A 66 3.08 55.66 42.55
N TYR A 67 2.92 55.09 43.75
CA TYR A 67 2.15 55.71 44.85
C TYR A 67 2.89 55.67 46.20
N GLY A 68 4.22 55.79 46.18
CA GLY A 68 5.05 55.81 47.38
C GLY A 68 5.78 57.15 47.59
N GLU A 69 5.31 57.90 48.58
CA GLU A 69 6.03 58.92 49.35
C GLU A 69 6.43 60.24 48.65
N ASP A 70 5.51 61.20 48.71
CA ASP A 70 5.85 62.52 49.25
C ASP A 70 4.86 62.90 50.36
N GLY A 71 5.39 63.04 51.59
CA GLY A 71 4.88 63.99 52.56
C GLY A 71 3.79 63.56 53.54
N ARG A 72 4.03 62.56 54.39
CA ARG A 72 3.44 62.62 55.75
C ARG A 72 4.26 63.59 56.61
N GLY A 73 3.76 64.81 56.75
CA GLY A 73 4.16 65.68 57.85
C GLY A 73 3.91 67.16 57.62
N ARG A 74 2.87 67.67 58.31
CA ARG A 74 2.70 69.05 58.79
C ARG A 74 1.83 70.02 57.96
N GLU A 75 0.60 70.19 58.48
CA GLU A 75 -0.17 71.43 58.65
C GLU A 75 -0.17 72.48 57.51
N GLY A 76 -1.34 72.68 56.89
CA GLY A 76 -1.67 73.91 56.18
C GLY A 76 -2.96 73.81 55.34
N PRO A 77 -3.98 74.68 55.55
CA PRO A 77 -5.17 74.70 54.70
C PRO A 77 -4.94 75.61 53.49
N GLY A 78 -5.15 75.11 52.26
CA GLY A 78 -5.10 75.99 51.09
C GLY A 78 -5.15 75.30 49.73
N ARG A 79 -6.32 75.46 49.07
CA ARG A 79 -6.54 75.59 47.61
C ARG A 79 -5.82 74.62 46.66
N HIS A 80 -6.55 73.63 46.14
CA HIS A 80 -6.39 73.12 44.76
C HIS A 80 -7.72 72.52 44.23
N GLU A 81 -8.73 73.37 44.00
CA GLU A 81 -9.93 73.03 43.21
C GLU A 81 -9.74 73.51 41.76
N ASN A 82 -9.35 72.63 40.83
CA ASN A 82 -9.82 72.65 39.42
C ASN A 82 -9.21 71.60 38.47
N LEU A 83 -8.19 70.82 38.87
CA LEU A 83 -7.48 69.97 37.90
C LEU A 83 -8.18 68.63 37.56
N GLY A 84 -9.06 68.07 38.40
CA GLY A 84 -9.62 66.72 38.20
C GLY A 84 -10.81 66.60 37.22
N ARG A 85 -11.48 67.70 36.85
CA ARG A 85 -12.68 67.66 35.99
C ARG A 85 -12.35 67.54 34.49
N HIS A 86 -11.22 68.12 34.06
CA HIS A 86 -10.79 68.07 32.66
C HIS A 86 -10.16 66.70 32.27
N GLU A 87 -9.55 65.99 33.23
CA GLU A 87 -8.97 64.65 32.99
C GLU A 87 -10.02 63.55 32.72
N ASN A 88 -11.22 63.66 33.31
CA ASN A 88 -12.26 62.65 33.15
C ASN A 88 -13.03 62.80 31.83
N LEU A 89 -13.27 64.04 31.36
CA LEU A 89 -13.83 64.26 30.02
C LEU A 89 -12.82 63.88 28.93
N GLY A 90 -11.52 64.13 29.15
CA GLY A 90 -10.46 63.67 28.26
C GLY A 90 -10.38 62.13 28.16
N ARG A 91 -10.53 61.42 29.28
CA ARG A 91 -10.58 59.94 29.30
C ARG A 91 -11.78 59.35 28.56
N MET A 92 -12.96 59.96 28.68
CA MET A 92 -14.15 59.50 27.94
C MET A 92 -14.04 59.77 26.45
N GLY A 93 -13.55 60.94 26.03
CA GLY A 93 -13.26 61.25 24.63
C GLY A 93 -12.28 60.25 24.01
N ALA A 94 -11.18 59.97 24.70
CA ALA A 94 -10.19 58.98 24.27
C ALA A 94 -10.79 57.56 24.16
N SER A 95 -11.69 57.17 25.07
CA SER A 95 -12.33 55.84 25.01
C SER A 95 -13.31 55.69 23.84
N LEU A 96 -14.03 56.75 23.46
CA LEU A 96 -14.93 56.74 22.31
C LEU A 96 -14.16 56.72 20.99
N GLU A 97 -13.05 57.44 20.92
CA GLU A 97 -12.16 57.44 19.76
C GLU A 97 -11.55 56.05 19.54
N VAL A 98 -11.12 55.38 20.62
CA VAL A 98 -10.64 53.98 20.57
C VAL A 98 -11.73 53.01 20.13
N ILE A 99 -13.00 53.21 20.52
CA ILE A 99 -14.11 52.33 20.09
C ILE A 99 -14.45 52.57 18.62
N ALA A 100 -14.49 53.82 18.16
CA ALA A 100 -14.74 54.17 16.76
C ALA A 100 -13.64 53.61 15.84
N GLU A 101 -12.39 53.77 16.24
CA GLU A 101 -11.24 53.24 15.51
C GLU A 101 -11.25 51.70 15.46
N ARG A 102 -11.67 51.06 16.56
CA ARG A 102 -11.81 49.60 16.63
C ARG A 102 -12.99 49.07 15.81
N LEU A 103 -14.07 49.85 15.66
CA LEU A 103 -15.22 49.52 14.82
C LEU A 103 -14.86 49.64 13.33
N GLU A 104 -14.24 50.74 12.90
CA GLU A 104 -13.74 50.86 11.52
C GLU A 104 -12.72 49.74 11.20
N ALA A 105 -11.84 49.41 12.14
CA ALA A 105 -10.90 48.29 11.98
C ALA A 105 -11.60 46.92 11.92
N ALA A 106 -12.77 46.75 12.55
CA ALA A 106 -13.58 45.54 12.43
C ALA A 106 -14.30 45.48 11.08
N GLU A 107 -14.83 46.61 10.60
CA GLU A 107 -15.55 46.71 9.33
C GLU A 107 -14.62 46.47 8.12
N ARG A 108 -13.41 47.04 8.15
CA ARG A 108 -12.36 46.79 7.15
C ARG A 108 -11.89 45.33 7.17
N ARG A 109 -11.84 44.70 8.35
CA ARG A 109 -11.52 43.26 8.46
C ARG A 109 -12.63 42.37 7.92
N SER A 110 -13.90 42.74 8.13
CA SER A 110 -15.05 41.97 7.64
C SER A 110 -15.14 42.00 6.10
N THR A 111 -14.97 43.18 5.49
CA THR A 111 -14.95 43.30 4.03
C THR A 111 -13.80 42.53 3.37
N LEU A 112 -12.60 42.57 3.96
CA LEU A 112 -11.47 41.75 3.50
C LEU A 112 -11.72 40.25 3.70
N ALA A 113 -12.40 39.85 4.78
CA ALA A 113 -12.75 38.45 5.02
C ALA A 113 -13.76 37.94 3.99
N ILE A 114 -14.81 38.72 3.67
CA ILE A 114 -15.81 38.36 2.65
C ILE A 114 -15.14 38.20 1.27
N GLN A 115 -14.29 39.15 0.89
CA GLN A 115 -13.59 39.08 -0.40
C GLN A 115 -12.59 37.91 -0.46
N GLY A 116 -11.96 37.57 0.67
CA GLY A 116 -11.13 36.38 0.79
C GLY A 116 -11.92 35.08 0.67
N ILE A 117 -13.15 35.04 1.19
CA ILE A 117 -14.07 33.89 1.05
C ILE A 117 -14.49 33.72 -0.42
N ASP A 118 -14.85 34.79 -1.13
CA ASP A 118 -15.23 34.71 -2.54
C ASP A 118 -14.08 34.17 -3.42
N GLN A 119 -12.85 34.59 -3.13
CA GLN A 119 -11.66 34.07 -3.81
C GLN A 119 -11.39 32.61 -3.46
N ALA A 120 -11.62 32.20 -2.22
CA ALA A 120 -11.48 30.80 -1.79
C ALA A 120 -12.52 29.91 -2.47
N VAL A 121 -13.79 30.33 -2.53
CA VAL A 121 -14.88 29.60 -3.19
C VAL A 121 -14.60 29.49 -4.70
N ALA A 122 -14.20 30.59 -5.36
CA ALA A 122 -13.83 30.55 -6.78
C ALA A 122 -12.58 29.67 -7.04
N GLY A 123 -11.64 29.60 -6.09
CA GLY A 123 -10.51 28.68 -6.13
C GLY A 123 -10.94 27.21 -6.00
N LEU A 124 -11.90 26.93 -5.12
CA LEU A 124 -12.41 25.59 -4.88
C LEU A 124 -13.20 25.05 -6.08
N VAL A 125 -14.06 25.88 -6.68
CA VAL A 125 -14.80 25.53 -7.91
C VAL A 125 -13.84 25.20 -9.05
N ARG A 126 -12.82 26.02 -9.29
CA ARG A 126 -11.80 25.72 -10.31
C ARG A 126 -11.04 24.43 -10.02
N ARG A 127 -10.73 24.16 -8.75
CA ARG A 127 -10.11 22.88 -8.37
C ARG A 127 -11.02 21.70 -8.65
N LEU A 128 -12.30 21.83 -8.35
CA LEU A 128 -13.29 20.78 -8.57
C LEU A 128 -13.47 20.50 -10.07
N GLU A 129 -13.53 21.55 -10.90
CA GLU A 129 -13.52 21.41 -12.38
C GLU A 129 -12.25 20.71 -12.87
N THR A 130 -11.06 21.07 -12.36
CA THR A 130 -9.81 20.38 -12.75
C THR A 130 -9.75 18.93 -12.29
N GLN A 131 -10.41 18.61 -11.16
CA GLN A 131 -10.49 17.24 -10.66
C GLN A 131 -11.43 16.41 -11.54
N ASP A 132 -12.59 16.95 -11.91
CA ASP A 132 -13.54 16.29 -12.82
C ASP A 132 -12.90 16.01 -14.19
N GLU A 133 -12.11 16.95 -14.72
CA GLU A 133 -11.34 16.75 -15.95
C GLU A 133 -10.29 15.62 -15.79
N ALA A 134 -9.60 15.59 -14.65
CA ALA A 134 -8.60 14.55 -14.36
C ALA A 134 -9.26 13.16 -14.20
N GLU A 135 -10.42 13.08 -13.56
CA GLU A 135 -11.22 11.87 -13.43
C GLU A 135 -11.72 11.38 -14.79
N ALA A 136 -12.24 12.27 -15.64
CA ALA A 136 -12.65 11.94 -17.00
C ALA A 136 -11.49 11.46 -17.88
N ALA A 137 -10.28 12.00 -17.69
CA ALA A 137 -9.07 11.54 -18.37
C ALA A 137 -8.58 10.18 -17.82
N LYS A 138 -8.83 9.88 -16.55
CA LYS A 138 -8.50 8.58 -15.95
C LYS A 138 -9.47 7.49 -16.42
N ALA A 139 -10.77 7.79 -16.50
CA ALA A 139 -11.78 6.88 -17.04
C ALA A 139 -11.45 6.45 -18.47
N ARG A 140 -11.12 7.41 -19.35
CA ARG A 140 -10.69 7.12 -20.74
C ARG A 140 -9.47 6.20 -20.80
N ARG A 141 -8.46 6.43 -19.96
CA ARG A 141 -7.28 5.55 -19.88
C ARG A 141 -7.62 4.14 -19.42
N ILE A 142 -8.56 3.99 -18.48
CA ILE A 142 -9.01 2.66 -18.04
C ILE A 142 -9.71 1.93 -19.18
N ASP A 143 -10.55 2.63 -19.94
CA ASP A 143 -11.23 2.05 -21.11
C ASP A 143 -10.23 1.64 -22.20
N ASP A 144 -9.22 2.47 -22.49
CA ASP A 144 -8.16 2.16 -23.46
C ASP A 144 -7.35 0.92 -23.04
N ILE A 145 -6.94 0.84 -21.76
CA ILE A 145 -6.24 -0.34 -21.21
C ILE A 145 -7.12 -1.58 -21.29
N ALA A 146 -8.41 -1.45 -21.01
CA ALA A 146 -9.35 -2.57 -21.12
C ALA A 146 -9.49 -3.06 -22.57
N GLU A 147 -9.49 -2.14 -23.55
CA GLU A 147 -9.51 -2.47 -24.98
C GLU A 147 -8.22 -3.21 -25.40
N GLU A 148 -7.06 -2.69 -24.99
CA GLU A 148 -5.75 -3.31 -25.26
C GLU A 148 -5.63 -4.72 -24.64
N LEU A 149 -6.13 -4.91 -23.41
CA LEU A 149 -6.15 -6.23 -22.77
C LEU A 149 -7.06 -7.21 -23.51
N ARG A 150 -8.23 -6.76 -23.99
CA ARG A 150 -9.13 -7.60 -24.81
C ARG A 150 -8.47 -7.98 -26.12
N GLU A 151 -7.80 -7.05 -26.79
CA GLU A 151 -7.04 -7.34 -28.01
C GLU A 151 -5.88 -8.31 -27.75
N GLY A 152 -5.12 -8.10 -26.68
CA GLY A 152 -4.05 -8.98 -26.24
C GLY A 152 -4.54 -10.41 -26.02
N HIS A 153 -5.68 -10.58 -25.34
CA HIS A 153 -6.29 -11.89 -25.14
C HIS A 153 -6.75 -12.55 -26.44
N ARG A 154 -7.32 -11.77 -27.39
CA ARG A 154 -7.69 -12.29 -28.72
C ARG A 154 -6.45 -12.74 -29.51
N ARG A 155 -5.35 -11.99 -29.45
CA ARG A 155 -4.08 -12.32 -30.12
C ARG A 155 -3.43 -13.56 -29.51
N LEU A 156 -3.43 -13.66 -28.18
CA LEU A 156 -2.92 -14.84 -27.47
C LEU A 156 -3.70 -16.09 -27.85
N ARG A 157 -5.04 -16.01 -27.88
CA ARG A 157 -5.89 -17.14 -28.27
C ARG A 157 -5.64 -17.59 -29.72
N ARG A 158 -5.38 -16.66 -30.65
CA ARG A 158 -4.99 -17.00 -32.03
C ARG A 158 -3.63 -17.70 -32.06
N LEU A 159 -2.63 -17.16 -31.35
CA LEU A 159 -1.31 -17.79 -31.23
C LEU A 159 -1.38 -19.21 -30.63
N GLU A 160 -2.21 -19.42 -29.60
CA GLU A 160 -2.42 -20.76 -29.04
C GLU A 160 -3.07 -21.72 -30.04
N GLN A 161 -4.03 -21.24 -30.84
CA GLN A 161 -4.67 -22.03 -31.89
C GLN A 161 -3.69 -22.36 -33.02
N ASP A 162 -2.95 -21.37 -33.50
CA ASP A 162 -1.99 -21.49 -34.59
C ASP A 162 -0.82 -22.42 -34.19
N ALA A 163 -0.26 -22.25 -32.99
CA ALA A 163 0.78 -23.14 -32.45
C ALA A 163 0.26 -24.58 -32.28
N GLY A 164 -1.00 -24.74 -31.87
CA GLY A 164 -1.66 -26.05 -31.80
C GLY A 164 -1.86 -26.72 -33.15
N THR A 165 -2.10 -25.94 -34.22
CA THR A 165 -2.19 -26.47 -35.60
C THR A 165 -0.82 -26.82 -36.17
N GLU A 166 0.19 -25.97 -35.99
CA GLU A 166 1.55 -26.24 -36.48
C GLU A 166 2.17 -27.47 -35.82
N ALA A 167 1.95 -27.66 -34.51
CA ALA A 167 2.41 -28.84 -33.79
C ALA A 167 1.74 -30.13 -34.32
N ARG A 168 0.44 -30.07 -34.67
CA ARG A 168 -0.27 -31.21 -35.28
C ARG A 168 0.26 -31.52 -36.68
N GLU A 169 0.44 -30.52 -37.53
CA GLU A 169 1.02 -30.73 -38.86
C GLU A 169 2.45 -31.32 -38.80
N GLY A 170 3.24 -30.92 -37.80
CA GLY A 170 4.56 -31.49 -37.55
C GLY A 170 4.49 -32.98 -37.21
N LEU A 171 3.57 -33.36 -36.32
CA LEU A 171 3.33 -34.75 -35.94
C LEU A 171 2.83 -35.60 -37.12
N ASP A 172 1.90 -35.09 -37.92
CA ASP A 172 1.39 -35.80 -39.10
C ASP A 172 2.50 -36.06 -40.14
N LYS A 173 3.40 -35.10 -40.34
CA LYS A 173 4.57 -35.26 -41.23
C LYS A 173 5.58 -36.28 -40.68
N LEU A 174 5.75 -36.35 -39.35
CA LEU A 174 6.59 -37.36 -38.71
C LEU A 174 5.98 -38.75 -38.84
N ASP A 175 4.66 -38.88 -38.65
CA ASP A 175 3.95 -40.15 -38.79
C ASP A 175 3.99 -40.68 -40.23
N ALA A 176 3.85 -39.79 -41.21
CA ALA A 176 4.02 -40.13 -42.62
C ALA A 176 5.46 -40.60 -42.94
N ALA A 177 6.47 -39.96 -42.35
CA ALA A 177 7.86 -40.37 -42.52
C ALA A 177 8.16 -41.73 -41.86
N LEU A 178 7.62 -41.97 -40.67
CA LEU A 178 7.73 -43.25 -39.97
C LEU A 178 7.05 -44.38 -40.75
N THR A 179 5.87 -44.12 -41.30
CA THR A 179 5.16 -45.05 -42.18
C THR A 179 5.99 -45.39 -43.41
N ALA A 180 6.60 -44.39 -44.07
CA ALA A 180 7.45 -44.61 -45.24
C ALA A 180 8.71 -45.44 -44.92
N VAL A 181 9.36 -45.18 -43.77
CA VAL A 181 10.50 -45.98 -43.31
C VAL A 181 10.07 -47.42 -43.01
N SER A 182 8.95 -47.60 -42.32
CA SER A 182 8.38 -48.92 -42.01
C SER A 182 8.12 -49.72 -43.28
N THR A 183 7.42 -49.15 -44.26
CA THR A 183 7.17 -49.80 -45.56
C THR A 183 8.47 -50.19 -46.26
N ARG A 184 9.48 -49.31 -46.25
CA ARG A 184 10.78 -49.61 -46.88
C ARG A 184 11.54 -50.74 -46.17
N LEU A 185 11.43 -50.83 -44.84
CA LEU A 185 12.01 -51.94 -44.08
C LEU A 185 11.30 -53.26 -44.39
N TYR A 186 9.97 -53.26 -44.45
CA TYR A 186 9.20 -54.45 -44.86
C TYR A 186 9.58 -54.90 -46.28
N GLU A 187 9.66 -53.98 -47.23
CA GLU A 187 10.07 -54.33 -48.59
C GLU A 187 11.53 -54.83 -48.66
N MET A 188 12.42 -54.32 -47.81
CA MET A 188 13.80 -54.79 -47.75
C MET A 188 13.87 -56.20 -47.16
N ASP A 189 13.13 -56.49 -46.08
CA ASP A 189 13.08 -57.82 -45.48
C ASP A 189 12.49 -58.85 -46.45
N GLU A 190 11.40 -58.50 -47.15
CA GLU A 190 10.79 -59.38 -48.13
C GLU A 190 11.74 -59.69 -49.29
N ARG A 191 12.44 -58.67 -49.82
CA ARG A 191 13.47 -58.86 -50.85
C ARG A 191 14.65 -59.69 -50.33
N GLN A 192 15.04 -59.51 -49.08
CA GLN A 192 16.12 -60.29 -48.46
C GLN A 192 15.72 -61.76 -48.31
N ARG A 193 14.50 -62.05 -47.85
CA ARG A 193 13.96 -63.42 -47.77
C ARG A 193 13.87 -64.08 -49.14
N ALA A 194 13.37 -63.35 -50.14
CA ALA A 194 13.32 -63.83 -51.51
C ALA A 194 14.73 -64.15 -52.06
N GLY A 195 15.72 -63.27 -51.82
CA GLY A 195 17.10 -63.50 -52.20
C GLY A 195 17.75 -64.69 -51.51
N VAL A 196 17.44 -64.93 -50.22
CA VAL A 196 17.91 -66.12 -49.48
C VAL A 196 17.27 -67.41 -50.02
N SER A 197 15.97 -67.38 -50.34
CA SER A 197 15.29 -68.55 -50.95
C SER A 197 15.89 -68.88 -52.31
N GLU A 198 16.09 -67.88 -53.17
CA GLU A 198 16.71 -68.08 -54.49
C GLU A 198 18.13 -68.64 -54.36
N LEU A 199 18.91 -68.17 -53.37
CA LEU A 199 20.24 -68.69 -53.11
C LEU A 199 20.20 -70.17 -52.68
N ARG A 200 19.24 -70.55 -51.82
CA ARG A 200 19.05 -71.93 -51.35
C ARG A 200 18.67 -72.87 -52.49
N ASP A 201 17.70 -72.49 -53.31
CA ASP A 201 17.26 -73.28 -54.47
C ASP A 201 18.39 -73.51 -55.48
N ARG A 202 19.25 -72.50 -55.65
CA ARG A 202 20.41 -72.58 -56.54
C ARG A 202 21.55 -73.43 -55.96
N ILE A 203 21.76 -73.41 -54.64
CA ILE A 203 22.72 -74.32 -53.98
C ILE A 203 22.26 -75.77 -54.14
N GLU A 204 20.96 -76.04 -53.92
CA GLU A 204 20.40 -77.39 -54.11
C GLU A 204 20.50 -77.84 -55.58
N ALA A 205 20.24 -76.95 -56.54
CA ALA A 205 20.36 -77.25 -57.97
C ALA A 205 21.81 -77.52 -58.38
N VAL A 206 22.77 -76.78 -57.83
CA VAL A 206 24.22 -77.00 -58.03
C VAL A 206 24.66 -78.33 -57.41
N GLU A 207 24.19 -78.64 -56.20
CA GLU A 207 24.50 -79.88 -55.48
C GLU A 207 23.96 -81.11 -56.24
N LYS A 208 22.77 -81.01 -56.83
CA LYS A 208 22.19 -82.05 -57.69
C LYS A 208 22.89 -82.20 -59.05
N ALA A 209 23.47 -81.13 -59.59
CA ALA A 209 24.09 -81.14 -60.91
C ALA A 209 25.59 -81.48 -60.91
N ALA A 210 26.28 -81.42 -59.77
CA ALA A 210 27.73 -81.52 -59.69
C ALA A 210 28.25 -82.94 -59.42
N GLY A 211 28.89 -83.55 -60.43
CA GLY A 211 29.88 -84.63 -60.25
C GLY A 211 31.29 -84.09 -59.90
N PRO A 212 32.27 -84.98 -59.60
CA PRO A 212 33.60 -84.57 -59.12
C PRO A 212 34.35 -83.75 -60.18
N GLY A 213 34.52 -82.45 -59.95
CA GLY A 213 35.20 -81.52 -60.88
C GLY A 213 34.53 -80.15 -61.10
N ALA A 214 33.32 -79.91 -60.56
CA ALA A 214 32.57 -78.67 -60.74
C ALA A 214 33.14 -77.41 -60.04
N GLY A 215 34.21 -77.54 -59.25
CA GLY A 215 34.72 -76.48 -58.37
C GLY A 215 35.25 -75.24 -59.09
N THR A 216 35.81 -75.35 -60.30
CA THR A 216 36.38 -74.22 -61.04
C THR A 216 35.32 -73.30 -61.64
N ASN A 217 34.23 -73.85 -62.17
CA ASN A 217 33.08 -73.06 -62.63
C ASN A 217 32.29 -72.46 -61.45
N LEU A 218 32.30 -73.14 -60.29
CA LEU A 218 31.72 -72.60 -59.07
C LEU A 218 32.50 -71.37 -58.60
N LEU A 219 33.83 -71.43 -58.60
CA LEU A 219 34.69 -70.33 -58.17
C LEU A 219 34.58 -69.11 -59.09
N SER A 220 34.46 -69.30 -60.40
CA SER A 220 34.23 -68.16 -61.33
C SER A 220 32.85 -67.54 -61.15
N GLN A 221 31.80 -68.35 -60.94
CA GLN A 221 30.46 -67.84 -60.63
C GLN A 221 30.40 -67.16 -59.25
N VAL A 222 31.11 -67.66 -58.25
CA VAL A 222 31.24 -67.02 -56.94
C VAL A 222 31.98 -65.69 -57.06
N GLY A 223 33.04 -65.60 -57.88
CA GLY A 223 33.75 -64.34 -58.15
C GLY A 223 32.83 -63.28 -58.76
N VAL A 224 32.09 -63.61 -59.82
CA VAL A 224 31.13 -62.67 -60.45
C VAL A 224 30.01 -62.27 -59.48
N ARG A 225 29.54 -63.19 -58.63
CA ARG A 225 28.51 -62.89 -57.62
C ARG A 225 29.04 -62.05 -56.47
N LEU A 226 30.30 -62.25 -56.08
CA LEU A 226 30.93 -61.43 -55.05
C LEU A 226 31.09 -59.99 -55.56
N ASP A 227 31.52 -59.82 -56.81
CA ASP A 227 31.59 -58.49 -57.45
C ASP A 227 30.21 -57.81 -57.55
N ASP A 228 29.18 -58.56 -57.92
CA ASP A 228 27.81 -58.03 -57.98
C ASP A 228 27.27 -57.68 -56.58
N ALA A 229 27.50 -58.54 -55.58
CA ALA A 229 27.15 -58.26 -54.19
C ALA A 229 27.92 -57.05 -53.62
N GLN A 230 29.20 -56.90 -53.96
CA GLN A 230 30.01 -55.75 -53.56
C GLN A 230 29.53 -54.47 -54.24
N SER A 231 29.19 -54.52 -55.53
CA SER A 231 28.62 -53.38 -56.26
C SER A 231 27.30 -52.92 -55.64
N ARG A 232 26.40 -53.87 -55.35
CA ARG A 232 25.10 -53.61 -54.68
C ARG A 232 25.27 -53.05 -53.27
N THR A 233 26.24 -53.56 -52.50
CA THR A 233 26.55 -53.03 -51.16
C THR A 233 27.09 -51.61 -51.26
N SER A 234 27.95 -51.33 -52.25
CA SER A 234 28.47 -49.99 -52.51
C SER A 234 27.37 -49.00 -52.91
N GLU A 235 26.37 -49.46 -53.67
CA GLU A 235 25.21 -48.66 -54.05
C GLU A 235 24.25 -48.41 -52.86
N ALA A 236 24.03 -49.42 -52.01
CA ALA A 236 23.25 -49.27 -50.77
C ALA A 236 23.91 -48.28 -49.80
N LEU A 237 25.24 -48.33 -49.66
CA LEU A 237 26.01 -47.37 -48.85
C LEU A 237 25.89 -45.94 -49.38
N LYS A 238 25.99 -45.74 -50.71
CA LYS A 238 25.74 -44.43 -51.33
C LYS A 238 24.30 -43.94 -51.11
N GLY A 239 23.33 -44.85 -51.11
CA GLY A 239 21.93 -44.54 -50.78
C GLY A 239 21.76 -44.08 -49.33
N LEU A 240 22.44 -44.76 -48.40
CA LEU A 240 22.46 -44.37 -46.98
C LEU A 240 23.13 -43.02 -46.77
N GLU A 241 24.27 -42.77 -47.41
CA GLU A 241 24.98 -41.50 -47.36
C GLU A 241 24.10 -40.32 -47.82
N ARG A 242 23.35 -40.52 -48.92
CA ARG A 242 22.36 -39.53 -49.38
C ARG A 242 21.24 -39.31 -48.37
N SER A 243 20.77 -40.37 -47.71
CA SER A 243 19.73 -40.26 -46.68
C SER A 243 20.23 -39.54 -45.42
N PHE A 244 21.48 -39.77 -45.00
CA PHE A 244 22.10 -39.05 -43.89
C PHE A 244 22.36 -37.58 -44.23
N ALA A 245 22.80 -37.27 -45.44
CA ALA A 245 22.94 -35.88 -45.88
C ALA A 245 21.59 -35.14 -45.91
N ALA A 246 20.52 -35.81 -46.35
CA ALA A 246 19.17 -35.26 -46.29
C ALA A 246 18.66 -35.07 -44.86
N LEU A 247 19.01 -35.99 -43.94
CA LEU A 247 18.69 -35.87 -42.52
C LEU A 247 19.45 -34.71 -41.86
N ASP A 248 20.75 -34.56 -42.13
CA ASP A 248 21.59 -33.47 -41.59
C ASP A 248 21.09 -32.09 -42.05
N LEU A 249 20.73 -31.96 -43.33
CA LEU A 249 20.11 -30.73 -43.84
C LEU A 249 18.79 -30.41 -43.14
N ARG A 250 17.97 -31.42 -42.84
CA ARG A 250 16.70 -31.24 -42.13
C ARG A 250 16.91 -30.95 -40.63
N MET A 251 17.90 -31.58 -40.01
CA MET A 251 18.27 -31.31 -38.62
C MET A 251 18.76 -29.87 -38.49
N ARG A 252 19.61 -29.41 -39.41
CA ARG A 252 20.03 -28.01 -39.48
C ARG A 252 18.88 -27.04 -39.76
N ASP A 253 17.91 -27.41 -40.60
CA ASP A 253 16.72 -26.57 -40.83
C ASP A 253 15.81 -26.53 -39.59
N ALA A 254 15.70 -27.65 -38.86
CA ALA A 254 14.97 -27.72 -37.60
C ALA A 254 15.68 -26.93 -36.49
N GLU A 255 17.00 -27.06 -36.34
CA GLU A 255 17.82 -26.25 -35.43
C GLU A 255 17.69 -24.77 -35.75
N ARG A 256 17.77 -24.38 -37.03
CA ARG A 256 17.56 -22.99 -37.47
C ARG A 256 16.13 -22.48 -37.28
N ARG A 257 15.14 -23.34 -37.02
CA ARG A 257 13.78 -22.93 -36.64
C ARG A 257 13.60 -22.85 -35.12
N ILE A 258 14.38 -23.61 -34.35
CA ILE A 258 14.38 -23.60 -32.88
C ILE A 258 15.21 -22.43 -32.34
N GLU A 259 16.38 -22.14 -32.94
CA GLU A 259 17.25 -21.00 -32.59
C GLU A 259 16.55 -19.62 -32.63
N PRO A 260 15.73 -19.26 -33.64
CA PRO A 260 15.01 -17.99 -33.66
C PRO A 260 13.91 -17.92 -32.61
N ASP A 261 13.34 -19.04 -32.16
CA ASP A 261 12.32 -19.02 -31.11
C ASP A 261 12.96 -18.76 -29.74
N HIS A 262 14.13 -19.32 -29.42
CA HIS A 262 14.83 -18.95 -28.19
C HIS A 262 15.38 -17.52 -28.18
N ALA A 263 15.89 -17.03 -29.32
CA ALA A 263 16.31 -15.63 -29.43
C ALA A 263 15.12 -14.65 -29.36
N ARG A 264 13.98 -15.02 -29.97
CA ARG A 264 12.72 -14.24 -29.87
C ARG A 264 12.13 -14.31 -28.47
N GLU A 265 12.16 -15.46 -27.81
CA GLU A 265 11.73 -15.66 -26.43
C GLU A 265 12.60 -14.84 -25.48
N ALA A 266 13.92 -14.87 -25.61
CA ALA A 266 14.84 -14.04 -24.83
C ALA A 266 14.53 -12.54 -25.02
N SER A 267 14.35 -12.07 -26.26
CA SER A 267 13.96 -10.68 -26.53
C SER A 267 12.56 -10.34 -26.00
N ARG A 268 11.61 -11.31 -25.98
CA ARG A 268 10.28 -11.14 -25.38
C ARG A 268 10.35 -11.09 -23.86
N PHE A 269 11.17 -11.92 -23.22
CA PHE A 269 11.40 -11.89 -21.78
C PHE A 269 12.08 -10.60 -21.35
N GLU A 270 13.03 -10.09 -22.14
CA GLU A 270 13.67 -8.81 -21.89
C GLU A 270 12.68 -7.64 -22.05
N LYS A 271 11.86 -7.64 -23.12
CA LYS A 271 10.78 -6.64 -23.28
C LYS A 271 9.72 -6.74 -22.19
N LEU A 272 9.40 -7.94 -21.70
CA LEU A 272 8.49 -8.15 -20.58
C LEU A 272 9.10 -7.66 -19.27
N ALA A 273 10.39 -7.90 -19.03
CA ALA A 273 11.10 -7.38 -17.87
C ALA A 273 11.16 -5.85 -17.90
N GLU A 274 11.41 -5.25 -19.07
CA GLU A 274 11.39 -3.80 -19.26
C GLU A 274 9.98 -3.22 -19.07
N SER A 275 8.96 -3.87 -19.63
CA SER A 275 7.56 -3.47 -19.46
C SER A 275 7.10 -3.59 -18.02
N LEU A 276 7.47 -4.67 -17.32
CA LEU A 276 7.18 -4.87 -15.90
C LEU A 276 7.89 -3.81 -15.05
N THR A 277 9.15 -3.50 -15.35
CA THR A 277 9.90 -2.46 -14.63
C THR A 277 9.25 -1.09 -14.83
N ARG A 278 8.86 -0.75 -16.06
CA ARG A 278 8.11 0.49 -16.35
C ARG A 278 6.75 0.51 -15.66
N GLN A 279 6.05 -0.62 -15.60
CA GLN A 279 4.74 -0.73 -14.96
C GLN A 279 4.85 -0.64 -13.43
N VAL A 280 5.88 -1.23 -12.83
CA VAL A 280 6.17 -1.11 -11.40
C VAL A 280 6.55 0.32 -11.05
N GLU A 281 7.40 0.98 -11.86
CA GLU A 281 7.78 2.38 -11.61
C GLU A 281 6.58 3.33 -11.82
N SER A 282 5.73 3.07 -12.82
CA SER A 282 4.45 3.76 -13.01
C SER A 282 3.52 3.56 -11.80
N SER A 283 3.37 2.32 -11.33
CA SER A 283 2.57 2.00 -10.14
C SER A 283 3.14 2.65 -8.87
N ARG A 284 4.46 2.68 -8.72
CA ARG A 284 5.15 3.35 -7.60
C ARG A 284 4.92 4.86 -7.63
N THR A 285 5.06 5.50 -8.79
CA THR A 285 4.78 6.93 -8.93
C THR A 285 3.30 7.24 -8.73
N GLU A 286 2.39 6.38 -9.18
CA GLU A 286 0.95 6.52 -8.92
C GLU A 286 0.62 6.30 -7.43
N MET A 287 1.28 5.36 -6.75
CA MET A 287 1.11 5.14 -5.31
C MET A 287 1.64 6.32 -4.50
N ILE A 288 2.79 6.90 -4.87
CA ILE A 288 3.30 8.13 -4.27
C ILE A 288 2.31 9.28 -4.48
N ARG A 289 1.77 9.45 -5.70
CA ARG A 289 0.73 10.46 -5.97
C ARG A 289 -0.55 10.21 -5.18
N ARG A 290 -0.98 8.97 -5.01
CA ARG A 290 -2.16 8.61 -4.20
C ARG A 290 -1.91 8.83 -2.71
N LEU A 291 -0.70 8.53 -2.21
CA LEU A 291 -0.31 8.86 -0.83
C LEU A 291 -0.33 10.36 -0.59
N ASP A 292 0.24 11.15 -1.51
CA ASP A 292 0.25 12.61 -1.45
C ASP A 292 -1.16 13.21 -1.59
N ALA A 293 -2.01 12.62 -2.46
CA ALA A 293 -3.41 12.99 -2.60
C ALA A 293 -4.22 12.66 -1.33
N VAL A 294 -4.06 11.47 -0.75
CA VAL A 294 -4.78 11.08 0.50
C VAL A 294 -4.31 11.93 1.69
N GLU A 295 -3.03 12.26 1.76
CA GLU A 295 -2.49 13.14 2.81
C GLU A 295 -3.02 14.58 2.66
N THR A 296 -3.14 15.07 1.42
CA THR A 296 -3.66 16.41 1.14
C THR A 296 -5.18 16.50 1.25
N GLU A 297 -5.95 15.52 0.77
CA GLU A 297 -7.41 15.40 0.93
C GLU A 297 -7.78 15.30 2.41
N GLY A 298 -7.11 14.44 3.20
CA GLY A 298 -7.36 14.32 4.64
C GLY A 298 -6.98 15.58 5.45
N ARG A 299 -6.14 16.45 4.89
CA ARG A 299 -5.84 17.78 5.45
C ARG A 299 -6.88 18.81 5.01
N VAL A 300 -7.30 18.80 3.75
CA VAL A 300 -8.33 19.70 3.20
C VAL A 300 -9.67 19.45 3.87
N ASP A 301 -10.13 18.21 4.03
CA ASP A 301 -11.37 17.88 4.73
C ASP A 301 -11.37 18.34 6.20
N ARG A 302 -10.20 18.28 6.84
CA ARG A 302 -10.02 18.80 8.21
C ARG A 302 -10.08 20.32 8.25
N ILE A 303 -9.48 20.99 7.26
CA ILE A 303 -9.51 22.45 7.14
C ILE A 303 -10.93 22.93 6.81
N GLU A 304 -11.67 22.24 5.94
CA GLU A 304 -13.06 22.57 5.61
C GLU A 304 -13.96 22.40 6.83
N ARG A 305 -13.84 21.30 7.57
CA ARG A 305 -14.58 21.12 8.84
C ARG A 305 -14.22 22.17 9.88
N ALA A 306 -12.95 22.55 9.99
CA ALA A 306 -12.52 23.62 10.89
C ALA A 306 -13.06 24.99 10.44
N LEU A 307 -13.06 25.26 9.13
CA LEU A 307 -13.57 26.52 8.57
C LEU A 307 -15.09 26.63 8.70
N ALA A 308 -15.83 25.54 8.50
CA ALA A 308 -17.26 25.47 8.75
C ALA A 308 -17.57 25.74 10.24
N ALA A 309 -16.82 25.11 11.15
CA ALA A 309 -16.96 25.35 12.59
C ALA A 309 -16.65 26.81 12.98
N ILE A 310 -15.61 27.42 12.39
CA ILE A 310 -15.27 28.84 12.58
C ILE A 310 -16.38 29.74 12.02
N GLY A 311 -16.95 29.40 10.86
CA GLY A 311 -18.04 30.15 10.25
C GLY A 311 -19.33 30.12 11.09
N ASP A 312 -19.64 28.98 11.70
CA ASP A 312 -20.77 28.85 12.62
C ASP A 312 -20.51 29.58 13.94
N GLN A 313 -19.28 29.52 14.46
CA GLN A 313 -18.88 30.25 15.66
C GLN A 313 -18.88 31.78 15.43
N ALA A 314 -18.49 32.22 14.24
CA ALA A 314 -18.54 33.62 13.83
C ALA A 314 -19.98 34.11 13.74
N ARG A 315 -20.88 33.37 13.07
CA ARG A 315 -22.32 33.70 13.04
C ARG A 315 -22.93 33.73 14.44
N ALA A 316 -22.59 32.77 15.30
CA ALA A 316 -23.04 32.77 16.69
C ALA A 316 -22.47 33.93 17.52
N ALA A 317 -21.23 34.35 17.25
CA ALA A 317 -20.63 35.54 17.86
C ALA A 317 -21.28 36.83 17.35
N GLU A 318 -21.62 36.90 16.07
CA GLU A 318 -22.29 38.04 15.45
C GLU A 318 -23.72 38.20 15.99
N GLN A 319 -24.48 37.11 16.09
CA GLN A 319 -25.82 37.12 16.70
C GLN A 319 -25.79 37.56 18.18
N ARG A 320 -24.79 37.08 18.94
CA ARG A 320 -24.55 37.50 20.33
C ARG A 320 -24.12 38.96 20.42
N SER A 321 -23.32 39.45 19.47
CA SER A 321 -22.88 40.83 19.42
C SER A 321 -24.03 41.76 19.06
N ALA A 322 -24.86 41.39 18.08
CA ALA A 322 -26.08 42.13 17.72
C ALA A 322 -27.04 42.23 18.91
N SER A 323 -27.33 41.11 19.57
CA SER A 323 -28.19 41.10 20.77
C SER A 323 -27.58 41.87 21.96
N ALA A 324 -26.26 41.81 22.14
CA ALA A 324 -25.55 42.60 23.16
C ALA A 324 -25.60 44.11 22.83
N VAL A 325 -25.41 44.50 21.57
CA VAL A 325 -25.51 45.89 21.11
C VAL A 325 -26.93 46.42 21.27
N GLU A 326 -27.96 45.62 20.95
CA GLU A 326 -29.35 45.99 21.24
C GLU A 326 -29.61 46.14 22.75
N GLY A 327 -29.03 45.26 23.57
CA GLY A 327 -29.05 45.37 25.03
C GLY A 327 -28.40 46.66 25.53
N MET A 328 -27.22 46.97 25.01
CA MET A 328 -26.49 48.21 25.30
C MET A 328 -27.26 49.44 24.82
N GLY A 329 -27.90 49.40 23.66
CA GLY A 329 -28.72 50.51 23.15
C GLY A 329 -29.91 50.80 24.08
N ARG A 330 -30.60 49.75 24.56
CA ARG A 330 -31.67 49.88 25.56
C ARG A 330 -31.15 50.47 26.87
N GLU A 331 -29.98 50.03 27.30
CA GLU A 331 -29.36 50.47 28.54
C GLU A 331 -28.84 51.92 28.46
N ILE A 332 -28.22 52.31 27.34
CA ILE A 332 -27.81 53.68 27.05
C ILE A 332 -29.03 54.60 27.01
N MET A 333 -30.14 54.18 26.40
CA MET A 333 -31.39 54.96 26.42
C MET A 333 -32.02 55.05 27.81
N ARG A 334 -31.78 54.07 28.69
CA ARG A 334 -32.20 54.11 30.10
C ARG A 334 -31.30 55.06 30.90
N ILE A 335 -29.99 54.99 30.70
CA ILE A 335 -29.00 55.87 31.32
C ILE A 335 -29.23 57.31 30.86
N ALA A 336 -29.43 57.57 29.57
CA ALA A 336 -29.71 58.91 29.04
C ALA A 336 -30.97 59.53 29.67
N ARG A 337 -32.05 58.74 29.79
CA ARG A 337 -33.28 59.20 30.49
C ARG A 337 -33.06 59.43 31.99
N ASN A 338 -32.31 58.56 32.66
CA ASN A 338 -32.00 58.71 34.07
C ASN A 338 -31.05 59.89 34.34
N LEU A 339 -30.06 60.10 33.46
CA LEU A 339 -29.11 61.20 33.53
C LEU A 339 -29.82 62.53 33.25
N ASN A 340 -30.71 62.59 32.25
CA ASN A 340 -31.53 63.77 31.98
C ASN A 340 -32.40 64.13 33.19
N GLY A 341 -33.11 63.15 33.76
CA GLY A 341 -33.90 63.37 34.97
C GLY A 341 -33.04 63.79 36.17
N ARG A 342 -31.85 63.20 36.36
CA ARG A 342 -30.93 63.59 37.43
C ARG A 342 -30.29 64.96 37.19
N LEU A 343 -30.01 65.34 35.94
CA LEU A 343 -29.49 66.65 35.58
C LEU A 343 -30.54 67.71 35.88
N GLU A 344 -31.79 67.49 35.47
CA GLU A 344 -32.94 68.35 35.81
C GLU A 344 -33.15 68.44 37.33
N THR A 345 -32.99 67.34 38.08
CA THR A 345 -33.12 67.34 39.55
C THR A 345 -31.94 68.03 40.25
N VAL A 346 -30.72 67.93 39.70
CA VAL A 346 -29.50 68.59 40.21
C VAL A 346 -29.51 70.08 39.88
N GLU A 347 -30.03 70.47 38.72
CA GLU A 347 -30.25 71.88 38.34
C GLU A 347 -31.39 72.51 39.15
N ALA A 348 -32.44 71.75 39.50
CA ALA A 348 -33.53 72.21 40.37
C ALA A 348 -33.17 72.22 41.87
N GLY A 349 -32.15 71.46 42.29
CA GLY A 349 -31.72 71.30 43.68
C GLY A 349 -30.33 71.88 43.92
N GLY A 350 -30.27 73.21 44.05
CA GLY A 350 -29.05 74.01 44.07
C GLY A 350 -27.95 73.67 45.10
N ALA A 351 -26.87 74.43 44.93
CA ALA A 351 -25.67 74.61 45.74
C ALA A 351 -25.78 74.26 47.24
N GLY A 352 -24.98 73.26 47.67
CA GLY A 352 -24.74 72.83 49.05
C GLY A 352 -23.82 71.60 49.11
N PRO A 353 -23.10 71.35 50.22
CA PRO A 353 -21.66 71.09 50.26
C PRO A 353 -21.21 69.83 49.51
N SER A 354 -20.29 70.01 48.57
CA SER A 354 -19.80 69.06 47.57
C SER A 354 -18.99 67.89 48.13
N ASP A 355 -18.33 68.05 49.28
CA ASP A 355 -17.35 67.07 49.77
C ASP A 355 -17.99 65.76 50.26
N ALA A 356 -19.15 65.84 50.91
CA ALA A 356 -19.87 64.65 51.37
C ALA A 356 -20.42 63.80 50.21
N ARG A 357 -20.76 64.45 49.08
CA ARG A 357 -21.23 63.77 47.86
C ARG A 357 -20.08 63.12 47.09
N VAL A 358 -18.90 63.73 47.08
CA VAL A 358 -17.68 63.18 46.45
C VAL A 358 -17.18 61.96 47.24
N ALA A 359 -17.08 62.06 48.56
CA ALA A 359 -16.72 60.92 49.41
C ALA A 359 -17.72 59.75 49.28
N ALA A 360 -19.01 60.05 49.15
CA ALA A 360 -20.04 59.04 48.89
C ALA A 360 -19.91 58.39 47.49
N LEU A 361 -19.39 59.13 46.50
CA LEU A 361 -19.14 58.62 45.16
C LEU A 361 -17.91 57.72 45.13
N GLU A 362 -16.81 58.11 45.81
CA GLU A 362 -15.60 57.31 45.95
C GLU A 362 -15.88 55.97 46.63
N GLN A 363 -16.59 55.98 47.76
CA GLN A 363 -17.03 54.75 48.42
C GLN A 363 -17.93 53.88 47.53
N LYS A 364 -18.68 54.49 46.61
CA LYS A 364 -19.53 53.75 45.67
C LYS A 364 -18.70 53.12 44.56
N LEU A 365 -17.70 53.84 44.07
CA LEU A 365 -16.74 53.39 43.07
C LEU A 365 -15.88 52.23 43.61
N GLU A 366 -15.44 52.32 44.85
CA GLU A 366 -14.68 51.27 45.53
C GLU A 366 -15.52 49.98 45.69
N ARG A 367 -16.81 50.13 46.01
CA ARG A 367 -17.77 49.02 46.05
C ARG A 367 -18.05 48.44 44.66
N ASP A 368 -18.18 49.28 43.63
CA ASP A 368 -18.41 48.82 42.26
C ASP A 368 -17.16 48.12 41.69
N LEU A 369 -15.96 48.58 42.06
CA LEU A 369 -14.69 47.94 41.68
C LEU A 369 -14.51 46.59 42.37
N ALA A 370 -14.84 46.48 43.65
CA ALA A 370 -14.85 45.21 44.38
C ALA A 370 -15.82 44.21 43.73
N ARG A 371 -17.04 44.66 43.37
CA ARG A 371 -18.00 43.83 42.65
C ARG A 371 -17.52 43.42 41.26
N HIS A 372 -16.81 44.30 40.56
CA HIS A 372 -16.27 43.99 39.24
C HIS A 372 -15.12 42.98 39.31
N ALA A 373 -14.24 43.11 40.32
CA ALA A 373 -13.19 42.14 40.59
C ALA A 373 -13.80 40.76 40.92
N GLU A 374 -14.81 40.72 41.77
CA GLU A 374 -15.52 39.47 42.13
C GLU A 374 -16.23 38.84 40.92
N ALA A 375 -16.83 39.66 40.04
CA ALA A 375 -17.44 39.20 38.80
C ALA A 375 -16.41 38.68 37.78
N VAL A 376 -15.22 39.27 37.72
CA VAL A 376 -14.11 38.79 36.87
C VAL A 376 -13.57 37.48 37.41
N ASP A 377 -13.37 37.37 38.72
CA ASP A 377 -12.88 36.16 39.37
C ASP A 377 -13.86 34.99 39.20
N GLN A 378 -15.16 35.25 39.34
CA GLN A 378 -16.20 34.26 39.03
C GLN A 378 -16.22 33.85 37.56
N ARG A 379 -15.97 34.78 36.62
CA ARG A 379 -15.87 34.44 35.19
C ARG A 379 -14.64 33.62 34.87
N LEU A 380 -13.51 33.91 35.50
CA LEU A 380 -12.28 33.14 35.34
C LEU A 380 -12.46 31.73 35.90
N SER A 381 -13.03 31.59 37.10
CA SER A 381 -13.35 30.28 37.68
C SER A 381 -14.31 29.49 36.78
N GLN A 382 -15.36 30.14 36.25
CA GLN A 382 -16.28 29.47 35.30
C GLN A 382 -15.60 29.07 34.00
N ALA A 383 -14.63 29.85 33.51
CA ALA A 383 -13.84 29.48 32.34
C ALA A 383 -12.96 28.28 32.67
N ASP A 384 -12.24 28.29 33.79
CA ASP A 384 -11.39 27.17 34.21
C ASP A 384 -12.19 25.87 34.38
N ASP A 385 -13.40 25.94 34.95
CA ASP A 385 -14.32 24.80 35.06
C ASP A 385 -14.75 24.29 33.67
N GLN A 386 -15.06 25.19 32.73
CA GLN A 386 -15.38 24.82 31.35
C GLN A 386 -14.19 24.18 30.63
N HIS A 387 -12.98 24.67 30.87
CA HIS A 387 -11.75 24.13 30.31
C HIS A 387 -11.44 22.74 30.90
N ALA A 388 -11.65 22.53 32.20
CA ALA A 388 -11.51 21.22 32.85
C ALA A 388 -12.49 20.20 32.26
N LEU A 389 -13.76 20.58 32.08
CA LEU A 389 -14.79 19.74 31.45
C LEU A 389 -14.47 19.43 29.97
N ALA A 390 -13.90 20.40 29.24
CA ALA A 390 -13.47 20.18 27.86
C ALA A 390 -12.31 19.16 27.78
N LEU A 391 -11.35 19.26 28.69
CA LEU A 391 -10.23 18.30 28.79
C LEU A 391 -10.71 16.90 29.18
N GLU A 392 -11.67 16.79 30.10
CA GLU A 392 -12.29 15.51 30.47
C GLU A 392 -12.99 14.85 29.28
N ARG A 393 -13.76 15.61 28.51
CA ARG A 393 -14.41 15.13 27.28
C ARG A 393 -13.39 14.67 26.25
N LEU A 394 -12.33 15.45 26.05
CA LEU A 394 -11.26 15.13 25.11
C LEU A 394 -10.53 13.85 25.54
N GLY A 395 -10.25 13.68 26.84
CA GLY A 395 -9.71 12.43 27.39
C GLY A 395 -10.62 11.22 27.13
N GLY A 396 -11.94 11.38 27.32
CA GLY A 396 -12.92 10.34 27.02
C GLY A 396 -13.09 10.02 25.53
N GLU A 397 -12.85 11.00 24.65
CA GLU A 397 -12.80 10.78 23.20
C GLU A 397 -11.51 10.08 22.77
N ILE A 398 -10.36 10.45 23.32
CA ILE A 398 -9.08 9.78 23.08
C ILE A 398 -9.16 8.31 23.51
N ALA A 399 -9.75 8.01 24.67
CA ALA A 399 -9.96 6.64 25.13
C ALA A 399 -10.82 5.84 24.15
N ARG A 400 -11.95 6.40 23.70
CA ARG A 400 -12.83 5.77 22.70
C ARG A 400 -12.15 5.55 21.35
N ILE A 401 -11.32 6.48 20.91
CA ILE A 401 -10.53 6.35 19.67
C ILE A 401 -9.49 5.24 19.85
N SER A 402 -8.83 5.17 21.00
CA SER A 402 -7.84 4.14 21.32
C SER A 402 -8.46 2.74 21.34
N ASP A 403 -9.63 2.59 21.98
CA ASP A 403 -10.38 1.32 22.00
C ASP A 403 -10.79 0.90 20.59
N ARG A 404 -11.28 1.85 19.78
CA ARG A 404 -11.69 1.57 18.39
C ARG A 404 -10.49 1.23 17.49
N LEU A 405 -9.34 1.85 17.72
CA LEU A 405 -8.10 1.54 17.01
C LEU A 405 -7.61 0.14 17.40
N SER A 406 -7.62 -0.19 18.69
CA SER A 406 -7.24 -1.51 19.22
C SER A 406 -8.14 -2.62 18.65
N GLU A 407 -9.46 -2.42 18.62
CA GLU A 407 -10.38 -3.40 18.01
C GLU A 407 -10.13 -3.53 16.50
N ARG A 408 -9.87 -2.43 15.78
CA ARG A 408 -9.52 -2.49 14.35
C ARG A 408 -8.22 -3.22 14.09
N ILE A 409 -7.21 -3.03 14.93
CA ILE A 409 -5.93 -3.75 14.83
C ILE A 409 -6.17 -5.24 15.08
N ALA A 410 -6.85 -5.61 16.16
CA ALA A 410 -7.19 -7.00 16.46
C ALA A 410 -8.03 -7.66 15.35
N GLN A 411 -8.94 -6.92 14.72
CA GLN A 411 -9.71 -7.41 13.57
C GLN A 411 -8.85 -7.56 12.32
N SER A 412 -7.91 -6.64 12.09
CA SER A 412 -6.97 -6.70 10.98
C SER A 412 -6.03 -7.91 11.13
N GLU A 413 -5.49 -8.13 12.33
CA GLU A 413 -4.65 -9.29 12.63
C GLU A 413 -5.41 -10.61 12.44
N ARG A 414 -6.66 -10.70 12.91
CA ARG A 414 -7.52 -11.87 12.68
C ARG A 414 -7.74 -12.14 11.18
N ARG A 415 -8.01 -11.10 10.39
CA ARG A 415 -8.15 -11.23 8.93
C ARG A 415 -6.84 -11.64 8.25
N SER A 416 -5.71 -11.07 8.68
CA SER A 416 -4.39 -11.43 8.16
C SER A 416 -4.04 -12.88 8.47
N ALA A 417 -4.29 -13.35 9.70
CA ALA A 417 -4.08 -14.75 10.08
C ALA A 417 -4.92 -15.72 9.22
N GLN A 418 -6.20 -15.41 9.00
CA GLN A 418 -7.07 -16.21 8.12
C GLN A 418 -6.58 -16.24 6.67
N ALA A 419 -6.14 -15.10 6.13
CA ALA A 419 -5.60 -15.04 4.78
C ALA A 419 -4.30 -15.87 4.65
N LEU A 420 -3.44 -15.84 5.67
CA LEU A 420 -2.22 -16.65 5.72
C LEU A 420 -2.55 -18.15 5.79
N ASP A 421 -3.53 -18.56 6.59
CA ASP A 421 -3.98 -19.95 6.67
C ASP A 421 -4.55 -20.45 5.33
N ASP A 422 -5.34 -19.62 4.64
CA ASP A 422 -5.88 -19.98 3.32
C ASP A 422 -4.80 -20.07 2.24
N ILE A 423 -3.80 -19.17 2.27
CA ILE A 423 -2.62 -19.26 1.41
C ILE A 423 -1.85 -20.54 1.71
N GLY A 424 -1.65 -20.86 2.99
CA GLY A 424 -0.99 -22.10 3.43
C GLY A 424 -1.72 -23.35 2.92
N ARG A 425 -3.05 -23.38 3.03
CA ARG A 425 -3.87 -24.49 2.52
C ARG A 425 -3.77 -24.64 1.00
N ARG A 426 -3.88 -23.53 0.26
CA ARG A 426 -3.76 -23.54 -1.21
C ARG A 426 -2.36 -23.95 -1.67
N LEU A 427 -1.32 -23.54 -0.96
CA LEU A 427 0.06 -23.94 -1.25
C LEU A 427 0.24 -25.44 -1.03
N SER A 428 -0.28 -26.00 0.07
CA SER A 428 -0.28 -27.44 0.32
C SER A 428 -1.00 -28.21 -0.78
N GLU A 429 -2.24 -27.81 -1.12
CA GLU A 429 -3.01 -28.46 -2.20
C GLU A 429 -2.32 -28.37 -3.57
N SER A 430 -1.65 -27.24 -3.85
CA SER A 430 -0.88 -27.05 -5.07
C SER A 430 0.34 -27.96 -5.11
N THR A 431 1.08 -28.04 -4.00
CA THR A 431 2.23 -28.95 -3.86
C THR A 431 1.80 -30.41 -3.99
N ASP A 432 0.69 -30.82 -3.40
CA ASP A 432 0.16 -32.18 -3.54
C ASP A 432 -0.24 -32.48 -4.99
N LYS A 433 -0.89 -31.54 -5.69
CA LYS A 433 -1.21 -31.68 -7.12
C LYS A 433 0.05 -31.77 -7.98
N MET A 434 1.06 -30.97 -7.66
CA MET A 434 2.35 -31.00 -8.36
C MET A 434 3.06 -32.34 -8.13
N HIS A 435 3.08 -32.83 -6.89
CA HIS A 435 3.68 -34.13 -6.54
C HIS A 435 2.96 -35.28 -7.25
N GLN A 436 1.63 -35.30 -7.24
CA GLN A 436 0.86 -36.31 -7.99
C GLN A 436 1.10 -36.26 -9.50
N ARG A 437 1.27 -35.07 -10.08
CA ARG A 437 1.63 -34.93 -11.50
C ARG A 437 3.03 -35.47 -11.77
N HIS A 438 3.99 -35.20 -10.89
CA HIS A 438 5.33 -35.76 -10.98
C HIS A 438 5.33 -37.28 -10.83
N GLU A 439 4.63 -37.86 -9.85
CA GLU A 439 4.52 -39.31 -9.71
C GLU A 439 3.90 -39.97 -10.93
N ARG A 440 2.82 -39.40 -11.49
CA ARG A 440 2.21 -39.91 -12.74
C ARG A 440 3.17 -39.81 -13.91
N ALA A 441 3.83 -38.67 -14.09
CA ALA A 441 4.79 -38.48 -15.18
C ALA A 441 6.00 -39.43 -15.06
N SER A 442 6.51 -39.63 -13.84
CA SER A 442 7.58 -40.58 -13.55
C SER A 442 7.14 -42.03 -13.76
N GLY A 443 5.91 -42.38 -13.38
CA GLY A 443 5.31 -43.70 -13.63
C GLY A 443 5.16 -43.99 -15.12
N ASP A 444 4.61 -43.04 -15.87
CA ASP A 444 4.48 -43.14 -17.33
C ASP A 444 5.84 -43.26 -18.02
N LEU A 445 6.85 -42.51 -17.54
CA LEU A 445 8.22 -42.62 -18.06
C LEU A 445 8.82 -44.00 -17.77
N ALA A 446 8.69 -44.49 -16.54
CA ALA A 446 9.19 -45.81 -16.15
C ALA A 446 8.53 -46.93 -16.97
N GLU A 447 7.22 -46.82 -17.22
CA GLU A 447 6.48 -47.78 -18.04
C GLU A 447 6.90 -47.72 -19.51
N ARG A 448 7.11 -46.52 -20.07
CA ARG A 448 7.67 -46.37 -21.42
C ARG A 448 9.08 -46.94 -21.54
N MET A 449 9.91 -46.78 -20.51
CA MET A 449 11.24 -47.39 -20.45
C MET A 449 11.14 -48.92 -20.42
N ARG A 450 10.27 -49.49 -19.57
CA ARG A 450 10.02 -50.94 -19.53
C ARG A 450 9.53 -51.48 -20.87
N GLN A 451 8.55 -50.82 -21.50
CA GLN A 451 8.07 -51.21 -22.83
C GLN A 451 9.15 -51.10 -23.90
N SER A 452 10.03 -50.09 -23.79
CA SER A 452 11.18 -49.97 -24.67
C SER A 452 12.18 -51.12 -24.47
N GLU A 453 12.47 -51.49 -23.23
CA GLU A 453 13.35 -52.62 -22.87
C GLU A 453 12.76 -53.96 -23.30
N GLU A 454 11.45 -54.18 -23.14
CA GLU A 454 10.81 -55.41 -23.63
C GLU A 454 10.84 -55.50 -25.16
N ARG A 455 10.61 -54.38 -25.85
CA ARG A 455 10.73 -54.33 -27.32
C ARG A 455 12.16 -54.63 -27.76
N THR A 456 13.18 -54.06 -27.12
CA THR A 456 14.58 -54.36 -27.46
C THR A 456 14.95 -55.79 -27.10
N ALA A 457 14.48 -56.34 -25.98
CA ALA A 457 14.70 -57.73 -25.60
C ALA A 457 14.09 -58.73 -26.59
N ARG A 458 12.86 -58.47 -27.07
CA ARG A 458 12.22 -59.28 -28.13
C ARG A 458 13.00 -59.24 -29.43
N LEU A 459 13.42 -58.05 -29.88
CA LEU A 459 14.26 -57.91 -31.07
C LEU A 459 15.59 -58.66 -30.95
N LEU A 460 16.21 -58.67 -29.76
CA LEU A 460 17.43 -59.44 -29.50
C LEU A 460 17.19 -60.95 -29.48
N ALA A 461 16.07 -61.42 -28.93
CA ALA A 461 15.68 -62.83 -28.93
C ALA A 461 15.40 -63.33 -30.36
N ASP A 462 14.60 -62.59 -31.13
CA ASP A 462 14.31 -62.91 -32.54
C ASP A 462 15.61 -62.93 -33.38
N ALA A 463 16.51 -61.97 -33.14
CA ALA A 463 17.82 -61.96 -33.79
C ALA A 463 18.65 -63.20 -33.43
N ARG A 464 18.63 -63.63 -32.16
CA ARG A 464 19.33 -64.84 -31.70
C ARG A 464 18.75 -66.12 -32.32
N ASP A 465 17.43 -66.27 -32.32
CA ASP A 465 16.76 -67.44 -32.91
C ASP A 465 17.02 -67.50 -34.42
N SER A 466 17.04 -66.34 -35.09
CA SER A 466 17.41 -66.25 -36.51
C SER A 466 18.87 -66.66 -36.79
N MET A 467 19.76 -66.47 -35.81
CA MET A 467 21.15 -66.92 -35.89
C MET A 467 21.28 -68.42 -35.61
N GLU A 468 20.56 -68.96 -34.62
CA GLU A 468 20.55 -70.40 -34.31
C GLU A 468 19.92 -71.24 -35.44
N GLN A 469 18.91 -70.74 -36.15
CA GLN A 469 18.35 -71.41 -37.33
C GLN A 469 19.27 -71.42 -38.57
N ARG A 470 20.28 -70.53 -38.57
CA ARG A 470 21.27 -70.43 -39.66
C ARG A 470 22.55 -71.21 -39.39
N ALA A 471 22.80 -71.61 -38.15
CA ALA A 471 23.88 -72.51 -37.75
C ALA A 471 23.44 -73.97 -37.92
#